data_AF-A0A0J6UTM9-F1
#
_entry.id   AF-A0A0J6UTM9-F1
#
_cell.length_a   1.000
_cell.length_b   1.000
_cell.length_c   1.000
_cell.angle_alpha   90.00
_cell.angle_beta   90.00
_cell.angle_gamma   90.00
#
_symmetry.space_group_name_H-M   'P 1'
#
loop_
_entity.id
_entity.type
_entity.pdbx_description
1 polymer ?
#
loop_
_entity_poly.entity_id
_entity_poly.type
_entity_poly.pdbx_seq_one_letter_code
_entity_poly.pdbx_strand_id
1 'polypeptide(L)'
;MGKLHHIWVRRAHGLPMPLPPKPKRPLGPPVILYWGDAPIRMRSDIEKANLTWEGFLDIMAGEEAEATMRSELPMGARGADAVRKLTLEHERPVVMRDYWARVRVAMERESEHERRRWEALVGIESARLARIAGPPSFLSRFFGRAA
;
A
#
# COMPACT_ATOMS: atom_id res chain seq x y z
N MET A 1 -21.00 40.83 24.46
CA MET A 1 -21.59 39.92 25.47
C MET A 1 -21.48 38.48 24.96
N GLY A 2 -20.81 37.61 25.71
CA GLY A 2 -20.45 36.25 25.26
C GLY A 2 -21.54 35.20 25.48
N LYS A 3 -21.47 34.10 24.72
CA LYS A 3 -22.36 32.92 24.81
C LYS A 3 -22.60 32.41 26.23
N LEU A 4 -21.60 32.55 27.11
CA LEU A 4 -21.70 32.14 28.51
C LEU A 4 -22.73 32.99 29.27
N HIS A 5 -22.75 34.31 29.11
CA HIS A 5 -23.71 35.18 29.82
C HIS A 5 -25.17 34.79 29.52
N HIS A 6 -25.49 34.51 28.26
CA HIS A 6 -26.82 34.06 27.84
C HIS A 6 -27.24 32.71 28.45
N ILE A 7 -26.30 31.77 28.64
CA ILE A 7 -26.55 30.47 29.28
C ILE A 7 -26.84 30.65 30.78
N TRP A 8 -26.09 31.51 31.45
CA TRP A 8 -26.25 31.77 32.88
C TRP A 8 -27.60 32.44 33.20
N VAL A 9 -28.00 33.43 32.41
CA VAL A 9 -29.32 34.08 32.54
C VAL A 9 -30.44 33.05 32.35
N ARG A 10 -30.38 32.21 31.31
CA ARG A 10 -31.41 31.18 31.09
C ARG A 10 -31.55 30.19 32.26
N ARG A 11 -30.43 29.74 32.83
CA ARG A 11 -30.45 28.86 34.02
C ARG A 11 -31.09 29.54 35.23
N ALA A 12 -30.76 30.80 35.48
CA ALA A 12 -31.31 31.56 36.62
C ALA A 12 -32.83 31.76 36.49
N HIS A 13 -33.37 31.84 35.27
CA HIS A 13 -34.79 32.00 35.00
C HIS A 13 -35.56 30.70 34.73
N GLY A 14 -34.94 29.53 34.90
CA GLY A 14 -35.58 28.23 34.65
C GLY A 14 -36.00 28.01 33.19
N LEU A 15 -35.41 28.75 32.25
CA LEU A 15 -35.73 28.65 30.83
C LEU A 15 -35.10 27.38 30.23
N PRO A 16 -35.77 26.71 29.27
CA PRO A 16 -35.23 25.51 28.64
C PRO A 16 -33.87 25.80 27.99
N MET A 17 -32.92 24.88 28.15
CA MET A 17 -31.58 25.03 27.58
C MET A 17 -31.60 24.82 26.06
N PRO A 18 -30.83 25.60 25.28
CA PRO A 18 -30.67 25.31 23.86
C PRO A 18 -30.04 23.92 23.70
N LEU A 19 -30.52 23.16 22.72
CA LEU A 19 -29.95 21.86 22.39
C LEU A 19 -28.45 22.02 22.11
N PRO A 20 -27.61 21.07 22.55
CA PRO A 20 -26.21 21.09 22.20
C PRO A 20 -26.07 21.12 20.67
N PRO A 21 -25.10 21.87 20.13
CA PRO A 21 -24.88 21.90 18.69
C PRO A 21 -24.72 20.47 18.18
N LYS A 22 -25.35 20.15 17.05
CA LYS A 22 -25.19 18.85 16.41
C LYS A 22 -23.69 18.53 16.29
N PRO A 23 -23.26 17.30 16.61
CA PRO A 23 -21.86 16.93 16.48
C PRO A 23 -21.43 17.15 15.03
N LYS A 24 -20.33 17.89 14.82
CA LYS A 24 -19.76 18.13 13.49
C LYS A 24 -19.16 16.87 12.86
N ARG A 25 -18.95 15.81 13.66
CA ARG A 25 -18.30 14.57 13.23
C ARG A 25 -19.35 13.48 13.02
N PRO A 26 -19.15 12.59 12.03
CA PRO A 26 -19.99 11.41 11.88
C PRO A 26 -19.97 10.61 13.19
N LEU A 27 -21.14 10.10 13.59
CA LEU A 27 -21.30 9.30 14.82
C LEU A 27 -20.62 7.92 14.72
N GLY A 28 -20.21 7.51 13.51
CA GLY A 28 -19.55 6.24 13.26
C GLY A 28 -18.02 6.29 13.45
N PRO A 29 -17.36 5.11 13.49
CA PRO A 29 -15.91 5.02 13.54
C PRO A 29 -15.27 5.78 12.35
N PRO A 30 -14.05 6.34 12.54
CA PRO A 30 -13.36 7.04 11.49
C PRO A 30 -13.06 6.12 10.31
N VAL A 31 -13.08 6.68 9.10
CA VAL A 31 -12.65 5.97 7.89
C VAL A 31 -11.14 5.77 7.97
N ILE A 32 -10.70 4.53 7.82
CA ILE A 32 -9.29 4.14 7.84
C ILE A 32 -8.69 4.30 6.44
N LEU A 33 -9.41 3.82 5.42
CA LEU A 33 -9.03 3.94 4.02
C LEU A 33 -10.26 3.87 3.10
N TYR A 34 -10.07 4.18 1.83
CA TYR A 34 -11.06 3.95 0.78
C TYR A 34 -10.59 2.79 -0.10
N TRP A 35 -11.49 1.86 -0.37
CA TRP A 35 -11.29 0.76 -1.31
C TRP A 35 -12.15 0.99 -2.55
N GLY A 36 -11.55 1.54 -3.61
CA GLY A 36 -12.31 2.16 -4.68
C GLY A 36 -13.23 3.25 -4.10
N ASP A 37 -14.54 3.11 -4.30
CA ASP A 37 -15.55 4.02 -3.74
C ASP A 37 -16.07 3.60 -2.35
N ALA A 38 -15.60 2.48 -1.80
CA ALA A 38 -16.07 1.94 -0.53
C ALA A 38 -15.25 2.48 0.65
N PRO A 39 -15.85 3.19 1.62
CA PRO A 39 -15.15 3.63 2.82
C PRO A 39 -14.99 2.47 3.81
N ILE A 40 -13.75 2.11 4.13
CA ILE A 40 -13.42 1.05 5.08
C ILE A 40 -13.17 1.65 6.47
N ARG A 41 -13.97 1.25 7.45
CA ARG A 41 -13.84 1.67 8.86
C ARG A 41 -13.50 0.51 9.78
N MET A 42 -13.89 -0.69 9.40
CA MET A 42 -13.70 -1.92 10.15
C MET A 42 -13.53 -3.12 9.21
N ARG A 43 -13.07 -4.25 9.76
CA ARG A 43 -12.83 -5.48 9.00
C ARG A 43 -14.07 -5.98 8.25
N SER A 44 -15.26 -5.84 8.81
CA SER A 44 -16.51 -6.25 8.14
C SER A 44 -16.89 -5.37 6.94
N ASP A 45 -16.32 -4.17 6.81
CA ASP A 45 -16.53 -3.35 5.60
C ASP A 45 -15.75 -3.90 4.40
N ILE A 46 -14.71 -4.71 4.63
CA ILE A 46 -13.92 -5.35 3.58
C ILE A 46 -14.74 -6.44 2.87
N GLU A 47 -15.48 -7.23 3.65
CA GLU A 47 -16.40 -8.24 3.10
C GLU A 47 -17.51 -7.58 2.27
N LYS A 48 -18.01 -6.42 2.73
CA LYS A 48 -18.97 -5.61 1.95
C LYS A 48 -18.38 -5.01 0.68
N ALA A 49 -17.06 -4.83 0.64
CA ALA A 49 -16.32 -4.42 -0.54
C ALA A 49 -15.95 -5.62 -1.45
N ASN A 50 -16.60 -6.78 -1.27
CA ASN A 50 -16.37 -8.03 -2.02
C ASN A 50 -14.93 -8.57 -1.90
N LEU A 51 -14.27 -8.33 -0.77
CA LEU A 51 -12.96 -8.89 -0.48
C LEU A 51 -13.01 -9.78 0.76
N THR A 52 -12.28 -10.88 0.69
CA THR A 52 -11.94 -11.64 1.90
C THR A 52 -10.86 -10.89 2.66
N TRP A 53 -10.78 -11.10 3.98
CA TRP A 53 -9.70 -10.53 4.78
C TRP A 53 -8.32 -10.95 4.26
N GLU A 54 -8.17 -12.23 3.89
CA GLU A 54 -6.92 -12.77 3.34
C GLU A 54 -6.56 -12.10 2.01
N GLY A 55 -7.53 -11.92 1.12
CA GLY A 55 -7.32 -11.22 -0.15
C GLY A 55 -6.97 -9.75 0.05
N PHE A 56 -7.58 -9.09 1.04
CA PHE A 56 -7.21 -7.74 1.42
C PHE A 56 -5.76 -7.67 1.92
N LEU A 57 -5.33 -8.60 2.79
CA LEU A 57 -3.94 -8.66 3.27
C LEU A 57 -2.95 -8.84 2.12
N ASP A 58 -3.25 -9.71 1.15
CA ASP A 58 -2.40 -9.94 -0.02
C ASP A 58 -2.24 -8.69 -0.88
N ILE A 59 -3.33 -7.97 -1.14
CA ILE A 59 -3.27 -6.76 -1.96
C ILE A 59 -2.52 -5.64 -1.23
N MET A 60 -2.84 -5.41 0.05
CA MET A 60 -2.13 -4.40 0.85
C MET A 60 -0.64 -4.73 1.02
N ALA A 61 -0.28 -6.02 1.01
CA ALA A 61 1.11 -6.44 1.07
C ALA A 61 1.83 -6.19 -0.28
N GLY A 62 1.14 -6.43 -1.40
CA GLY A 62 1.65 -6.15 -2.74
C GLY A 62 1.89 -4.64 -2.97
N GLU A 63 0.91 -3.80 -2.63
CA GLU A 63 1.04 -2.35 -2.74
C GLU A 63 2.19 -1.80 -1.88
N GLU A 64 2.33 -2.31 -0.66
CA GLU A 64 3.42 -1.90 0.24
C GLU A 64 4.78 -2.35 -0.28
N ALA A 65 4.88 -3.55 -0.85
CA ALA A 65 6.10 -4.05 -1.49
C ALA A 65 6.50 -3.19 -2.70
N GLU A 66 5.56 -2.87 -3.58
CA GLU A 66 5.77 -2.01 -4.74
C GLU A 66 6.24 -0.61 -4.34
N ALA A 67 5.53 0.02 -3.38
CA ALA A 67 5.87 1.36 -2.89
C ALA A 67 7.25 1.39 -2.21
N THR A 68 7.60 0.33 -1.48
CA THR A 68 8.91 0.20 -0.83
C THR A 68 10.01 0.04 -1.88
N MET A 69 9.82 -0.80 -2.90
CA MET A 69 10.82 -1.01 -3.96
C MET A 69 11.04 0.25 -4.79
N ARG A 70 9.98 1.02 -5.07
CA ARG A 70 10.08 2.32 -5.75
C ARG A 70 10.60 3.44 -4.87
N SER A 71 10.86 3.19 -3.59
CA SER A 71 11.26 4.19 -2.60
C SER A 71 10.27 5.37 -2.49
N GLU A 72 9.00 5.16 -2.87
CA GLU A 72 7.96 6.19 -2.85
C GLU A 72 7.48 6.46 -1.42
N LEU A 73 7.51 5.43 -0.57
CA LEU A 73 7.09 5.50 0.82
C LEU A 73 8.06 4.71 1.71
N PRO A 74 8.28 5.17 2.96
CA PRO A 74 8.99 4.35 3.93
C PRO A 74 8.17 3.10 4.26
N MET A 75 8.87 1.99 4.52
CA MET A 75 8.25 0.72 4.88
C MET A 75 7.29 0.90 6.07
N GLY A 76 6.04 0.49 5.88
CA GLY A 76 4.95 0.53 6.85
C GLY A 76 4.09 1.80 6.82
N ALA A 77 4.20 2.63 5.78
CA ALA A 77 3.53 3.93 5.76
C ALA A 77 2.01 3.84 5.54
N ARG A 78 1.53 2.94 4.69
CA ARG A 78 0.10 2.90 4.30
C ARG A 78 -0.56 1.56 4.60
N GLY A 79 -0.03 0.47 4.06
CA GLY A 79 -0.61 -0.86 4.21
C GLY A 79 -0.51 -1.37 5.64
N ALA A 80 0.66 -1.25 6.27
CA ALA A 80 0.84 -1.69 7.64
C ALA A 80 -0.03 -0.90 8.65
N ASP A 81 -0.18 0.41 8.47
CA ASP A 81 -1.02 1.23 9.35
C ASP A 81 -2.51 0.89 9.20
N ALA A 82 -2.97 0.68 7.97
CA ALA A 82 -4.33 0.23 7.68
C ALA A 82 -4.63 -1.12 8.34
N VAL A 83 -3.79 -2.13 8.09
CA VAL A 83 -3.93 -3.48 8.67
C VAL A 83 -3.93 -3.39 10.20
N ARG A 84 -3.01 -2.62 10.79
CA ARG A 84 -2.92 -2.44 12.25
C ARG A 84 -4.20 -1.81 12.84
N LYS A 85 -4.79 -0.82 12.18
CA LYS A 85 -6.02 -0.15 12.64
C LYS A 85 -7.26 -1.04 12.49
N LEU A 86 -7.29 -1.91 11.49
CA LEU A 86 -8.38 -2.85 11.23
C LEU A 86 -8.30 -4.11 12.09
N THR A 87 -7.15 -4.39 12.68
CA THR A 87 -6.90 -5.59 13.50
C THR A 87 -7.13 -5.32 14.99
N LEU A 88 -7.81 -6.25 15.66
CA LEU A 88 -8.01 -6.22 17.11
C LEU A 88 -6.67 -6.30 17.85
N GLU A 89 -6.54 -5.61 18.98
CA GLU A 89 -5.26 -5.45 19.69
C GLU A 89 -4.54 -6.75 20.01
N HIS A 90 -5.29 -7.77 20.44
CA HIS A 90 -4.74 -9.07 20.81
C HIS A 90 -4.30 -9.92 19.60
N GLU A 91 -4.85 -9.66 18.40
CA GLU A 91 -4.51 -10.38 17.17
C GLU A 91 -3.33 -9.73 16.42
N ARG A 92 -3.07 -8.43 16.67
CA ARG A 92 -2.05 -7.63 15.98
C ARG A 92 -0.69 -8.31 15.87
N PRO A 93 -0.11 -8.93 16.92
CA PRO A 93 1.22 -9.53 16.81
C PRO A 93 1.29 -10.65 15.76
N VAL A 94 0.22 -11.44 15.64
CA VAL A 94 0.14 -12.57 14.71
C VAL A 94 -0.14 -12.06 13.31
N VAL A 95 -1.14 -11.19 13.16
CA VAL A 95 -1.55 -10.64 11.87
C VAL A 95 -0.44 -9.80 11.24
N MET A 96 0.22 -8.95 12.03
CA MET A 96 1.31 -8.13 11.49
C MET A 96 2.51 -8.98 11.08
N ARG A 97 2.81 -10.06 11.81
CA ARG A 97 3.87 -11.00 11.41
C ARG A 97 3.54 -11.65 10.06
N ASP A 98 2.31 -12.12 9.89
CA ASP A 98 1.85 -12.71 8.64
C ASP A 98 1.86 -11.69 7.49
N TYR A 99 1.34 -10.48 7.73
CA TYR A 99 1.38 -9.38 6.78
C TYR A 99 2.81 -9.08 6.28
N TRP A 100 3.78 -8.98 7.20
CA TRP A 100 5.17 -8.74 6.82
C TRP A 100 5.80 -9.91 6.05
N ALA A 101 5.39 -11.15 6.33
CA ALA A 101 5.81 -12.30 5.53
C ALA A 101 5.29 -12.19 4.09
N ARG A 102 4.03 -11.77 3.91
CA ARG A 102 3.44 -11.52 2.59
C ARG A 102 4.14 -10.40 1.83
N VAL A 103 4.46 -9.28 2.51
CA VAL A 103 5.21 -8.16 1.91
C VAL A 103 6.56 -8.66 1.40
N ARG A 104 7.28 -9.47 2.20
CA ARG A 104 8.57 -10.03 1.79
C ARG A 104 8.44 -10.91 0.55
N VAL A 105 7.47 -11.82 0.52
CA VAL A 105 7.20 -12.67 -0.64
C VAL A 105 6.85 -11.84 -1.88
N ALA A 106 6.07 -10.76 -1.72
CA ALA A 106 5.74 -9.86 -2.82
C ALA A 106 6.99 -9.13 -3.35
N MET A 107 7.86 -8.62 -2.47
CA MET A 107 9.13 -7.99 -2.86
C MET A 107 10.05 -8.97 -3.60
N GLU A 108 10.15 -10.22 -3.12
CA GLU A 108 10.94 -11.26 -3.77
C GLU A 108 10.42 -11.57 -5.19
N ARG A 109 9.11 -11.70 -5.35
CA ARG A 109 8.47 -11.93 -6.66
C ARG A 109 8.71 -10.79 -7.64
N GLU A 110 8.59 -9.56 -7.19
CA GLU A 110 8.81 -8.39 -8.03
C GLU A 110 10.29 -8.27 -8.43
N SER A 111 11.20 -8.52 -7.48
CA SER A 111 12.65 -8.56 -7.75
C SER A 111 13.03 -9.63 -8.77
N GLU A 112 12.45 -10.84 -8.67
CA GLU A 112 12.62 -11.88 -9.68
C GLU A 112 12.07 -11.47 -11.04
N HIS A 113 10.91 -10.82 -11.06
CA HIS A 113 10.29 -10.36 -12.29
C HIS A 113 11.14 -9.27 -12.98
N GLU A 114 11.64 -8.30 -12.23
CA GLU A 114 12.59 -7.30 -12.72
C GLU A 114 13.88 -7.94 -13.23
N ARG A 115 14.43 -8.91 -12.50
CA ARG A 115 15.62 -9.65 -12.94
C ARG A 115 15.38 -10.36 -14.27
N ARG A 116 14.26 -11.04 -14.44
CA ARG A 116 13.90 -11.70 -15.71
C ARG A 116 13.73 -10.69 -16.85
N ARG A 117 13.15 -9.51 -16.58
CA ARG A 117 13.05 -8.43 -17.57
C ARG A 117 14.44 -7.96 -18.00
N TRP A 118 15.36 -7.77 -17.07
CA TRP A 118 16.73 -7.37 -17.37
C TRP A 118 17.49 -8.44 -18.15
N GLU A 119 17.41 -9.70 -17.74
CA GLU A 119 18.02 -10.82 -18.48
C GLU A 119 17.49 -10.92 -19.91
N ALA A 120 16.18 -10.69 -20.12
CA ALA A 120 15.57 -10.66 -21.44
C ALA A 120 16.07 -9.49 -22.31
N LEU A 121 16.19 -8.29 -21.73
CA LEU A 121 16.71 -7.11 -22.44
C LEU A 121 18.17 -7.30 -22.86
N VAL A 122 19.02 -7.80 -21.94
CA VAL A 122 20.41 -8.14 -22.24
C VAL A 122 20.47 -9.20 -23.34
N GLY A 123 19.61 -10.22 -23.29
CA GLY A 123 19.54 -11.25 -24.35
C GLY A 123 19.20 -10.68 -25.73
N ILE A 124 18.25 -9.74 -25.80
CA ILE A 124 17.89 -9.04 -27.05
C ILE A 124 19.06 -8.22 -27.58
N GLU A 125 19.71 -7.46 -26.71
CA GLU A 125 20.85 -6.61 -27.08
C GLU A 125 22.05 -7.43 -27.53
N SER A 126 22.34 -8.54 -26.82
CA SER A 126 23.35 -9.53 -27.19
C SER A 126 23.07 -10.13 -28.57
N ALA A 127 21.83 -10.53 -28.84
CA ALA A 127 21.42 -11.08 -30.13
C ALA A 127 21.51 -10.03 -31.25
N ARG A 128 21.23 -8.76 -30.96
CA ARG A 128 21.41 -7.64 -31.89
C ARG A 128 22.89 -7.42 -32.22
N LEU A 129 23.76 -7.40 -31.20
CA LEU A 129 25.21 -7.26 -31.38
C LEU A 129 25.81 -8.43 -32.16
N ALA A 130 25.37 -9.67 -31.90
CA ALA A 130 25.79 -10.84 -32.65
C ALA A 130 25.36 -10.79 -34.13
N ARG A 131 24.20 -10.21 -34.44
CA ARG A 131 23.75 -9.98 -35.83
C ARG A 131 24.58 -8.90 -36.54
N ILE A 132 25.03 -7.86 -35.83
CA ILE A 132 25.87 -6.80 -36.38
C ILE A 132 27.31 -7.30 -36.61
N ALA A 133 27.83 -8.10 -35.69
CA ALA A 133 29.19 -8.66 -35.78
C ALA A 133 29.36 -9.65 -36.95
N GLY A 134 28.26 -10.22 -37.45
CA GLY A 134 28.27 -11.27 -38.47
C GLY A 134 28.91 -12.58 -37.97
N PRO A 135 28.68 -13.71 -38.65
CA PRO A 135 29.39 -14.94 -38.33
C PRO A 135 30.90 -14.72 -38.49
N PRO A 136 31.76 -15.32 -37.63
CA PRO A 136 33.21 -15.18 -37.76
C PRO A 136 33.63 -15.66 -39.15
N SER A 137 34.03 -14.71 -39.99
CA SER A 137 34.52 -15.03 -41.33
C SER A 137 35.82 -15.84 -41.20
N PHE A 138 36.11 -16.69 -42.19
CA PHE A 138 37.34 -17.49 -42.21
C PHE A 138 38.60 -16.63 -41.99
N LEU A 139 38.57 -15.36 -42.40
CA LEU A 139 39.66 -14.40 -42.23
C LEU A 139 39.85 -13.94 -40.76
N SER A 140 38.80 -13.83 -39.94
CA SER A 140 38.96 -13.46 -38.52
C SER A 140 39.60 -14.59 -37.68
N ARG A 141 39.58 -15.82 -38.18
CA ARG A 141 40.29 -16.98 -37.60
C ARG A 141 41.78 -17.00 -37.93
N PHE A 142 42.17 -16.42 -39.07
CA PHE A 142 43.57 -16.37 -39.52
C PHE A 142 44.29 -15.08 -39.10
N PHE A 143 43.58 -13.97 -38.88
CA PHE A 143 44.18 -12.67 -38.54
C PHE A 143 43.80 -12.14 -37.13
N GLY A 144 43.33 -13.01 -36.24
CA GLY A 144 42.89 -12.62 -34.90
C GLY A 144 44.03 -12.23 -33.95
N ARG A 145 44.21 -10.91 -33.76
CA ARG A 145 44.90 -10.19 -32.66
C ARG A 145 46.36 -9.77 -32.94
N ALA A 146 46.53 -8.71 -33.74
CA ALA A 146 47.61 -7.75 -33.52
C ALA A 146 47.13 -6.72 -32.49
N ALA A 147 48.02 -6.40 -31.53
CA ALA A 147 47.79 -5.61 -30.32
C ALA A 147 47.29 -4.18 -30.55
#